data_AF-A0A2W2BYP4-F1
#
_entry.id   AF-A0A2W2BYP4-F1
#
_cell.length_a   1.000
_cell.length_b   1.000
_cell.length_c   1.000
_cell.angle_alpha   90.00
_cell.angle_beta   90.00
_cell.angle_gamma   90.00
#
_symmetry.space_group_name_H-M   'P 1'
#
loop_
_entity.id
_entity.type
_entity.pdbx_description
1 polymer ?
#
loop_
_entity_poly.entity_id
_entity_poly.type
_entity_poly.pdbx_seq_one_letter_code
_entity_poly.pdbx_strand_id
1 'polypeptide(L)' 'MSFEDLPKKPTGVMLGEALDLLSVSELEHRVSQLEAEIQRVKAAIQSKQASKNAADAFFRS' A
#
# COMPACT_ATOMS: atom_id res chain seq x y z
N MET A 1 -29.28 -17.31 -7.84
CA MET A 1 -27.84 -17.04 -7.66
C MET A 1 -27.62 -15.61 -8.13
N SER A 2 -27.37 -14.69 -7.18
CA SER A 2 -27.29 -13.25 -7.47
C SER A 2 -25.91 -12.92 -8.03
N PHE A 3 -25.85 -12.05 -9.04
CA PHE A 3 -24.62 -11.60 -9.72
C PHE A 3 -23.67 -10.76 -8.84
N GLU A 4 -23.97 -10.64 -7.55
CA GLU A 4 -23.30 -9.74 -6.60
C GLU A 4 -22.06 -10.36 -5.92
N ASP A 5 -21.77 -11.64 -6.19
CA ASP A 5 -20.64 -12.37 -5.60
C ASP A 5 -19.41 -12.43 -6.51
N LEU A 6 -19.34 -11.56 -7.53
CA LEU A 6 -18.13 -11.46 -8.35
C LEU A 6 -17.02 -10.79 -7.50
N PRO A 7 -15.83 -11.41 -7.39
CA PRO A 7 -14.70 -10.79 -6.72
C PRO A 7 -14.39 -9.46 -7.41
N LYS A 8 -14.69 -8.35 -6.71
CA LYS A 8 -14.31 -7.01 -7.18
C LYS A 8 -12.80 -7.04 -7.33
N LYS A 9 -12.31 -6.97 -8.58
CA LYS A 9 -10.89 -6.78 -8.87
C LYS A 9 -10.40 -5.61 -8.00
N PRO A 10 -9.23 -5.72 -7.34
CA PRO A 10 -8.73 -4.65 -6.51
C PRO A 10 -8.72 -3.35 -7.31
N THR A 11 -9.57 -2.41 -6.91
CA THR A 11 -9.74 -1.08 -7.54
C THR A 11 -8.63 -0.18 -7.05
N GLY A 12 -7.39 -0.48 -7.45
CA GLY A 12 -6.22 0.25 -7.03
C GLY A 12 -5.16 0.31 -8.11
N VAL A 13 -4.24 1.26 -7.95
CA VAL A 13 -3.07 1.42 -8.80
C VAL A 13 -2.20 0.15 -8.71
N MET A 14 -1.96 -0.53 -9.84
CA MET A 14 -1.08 -1.70 -9.88
C MET A 14 0.30 -1.34 -10.44
N LEU A 15 1.37 -1.80 -9.81
CA LEU A 15 2.73 -1.55 -10.30
C LEU A 15 2.95 -2.22 -11.67
N GLY A 16 3.55 -1.50 -12.61
CA GLY A 16 3.88 -2.02 -13.95
C GLY A 16 2.75 -1.95 -14.98
N GLU A 17 1.63 -1.29 -14.70
CA GLU A 17 0.61 -1.01 -15.72
C GLU A 17 1.12 -0.04 -16.79
N ALA A 18 0.63 -0.22 -18.02
CA ALA A 18 0.90 0.71 -19.12
C ALA A 18 0.31 2.10 -18.82
N LEU A 19 1.09 3.14 -19.11
CA LEU A 19 0.73 4.53 -18.82
C LEU A 19 0.30 5.31 -20.07
N ASP A 20 0.45 4.71 -21.25
CA ASP A 20 0.35 5.40 -22.55
C ASP A 20 -1.05 5.98 -22.85
N LEU A 21 -2.09 5.45 -22.20
CA LEU A 21 -3.47 5.88 -22.35
C LEU A 21 -3.95 6.80 -21.23
N LEU A 22 -3.09 7.11 -20.25
CA LEU A 22 -3.45 7.96 -19.12
C LEU A 22 -3.14 9.44 -19.42
N SER A 23 -4.09 10.30 -19.07
CA SER A 23 -3.89 11.74 -19.03
C SER A 23 -2.94 12.15 -17.91
N VAL A 24 -2.39 13.38 -17.99
CA VAL A 24 -1.52 13.94 -16.94
C VAL A 24 -2.22 13.95 -15.57
N SER A 25 -3.50 14.34 -15.51
CA SER A 25 -4.26 14.35 -14.25
C SER A 25 -4.46 12.94 -13.66
N GLU A 26 -4.61 11.92 -14.51
CA GLU A 26 -4.71 10.53 -14.04
C GLU A 26 -3.36 10.03 -13.52
N LEU A 27 -2.25 10.43 -14.15
CA LEU A 27 -0.91 10.14 -13.67
C LEU A 27 -0.61 10.83 -12.34
N GLU A 28 -1.01 12.09 -12.17
CA GLU A 28 -0.88 12.81 -10.89
C GLU A 28 -1.69 12.14 -9.78
N HIS A 29 -2.93 11.77 -10.06
CA HIS A 29 -3.77 11.04 -9.10
C HIS A 29 -3.13 9.69 -8.73
N ARG A 30 -2.60 8.97 -9.73
CA ARG A 30 -1.88 7.70 -9.53
C ARG A 30 -0.66 7.86 -8.64
N VAL A 31 0.15 8.91 -8.86
CA VAL A 31 1.32 9.23 -8.02
C VAL A 31 0.90 9.48 -6.58
N SER A 32 -0.13 10.31 -6.36
CA SER A 32 -0.64 10.59 -5.02
C SER A 32 -1.07 9.32 -4.27
N GLN A 33 -1.77 8.40 -4.95
CA GLN A 33 -2.16 7.12 -4.35
C GLN A 33 -0.96 6.24 -3.98
N LEU A 34 0.06 6.18 -4.84
CA LEU A 34 1.29 5.42 -4.58
C LEU A 34 2.11 6.03 -3.44
N GLU A 35 2.20 7.35 -3.36
CA GLU A 35 2.90 8.03 -2.26
C GLU A 35 2.21 7.80 -0.92
N ALA A 36 0.88 7.87 -0.88
CA ALA A 36 0.10 7.53 0.32
C ALA A 36 0.37 6.08 0.76
N GLU A 37 0.43 5.14 -0.20
CA GLU A 37 0.73 3.74 0.08
C GLU A 37 2.17 3.56 0.61
N ILE A 38 3.15 4.28 0.05
CA ILE A 38 4.54 4.29 0.55
C ILE A 38 4.58 4.74 2.02
N GLN A 39 3.85 5.80 2.37
CA GLN A 39 3.81 6.28 3.75
C GLN A 39 3.17 5.25 4.69
N ARG A 40 2.08 4.61 4.27
CA ARG A 40 1.43 3.54 5.03
C ARG A 40 2.39 2.39 5.32
N VAL A 41 3.11 1.92 4.30
CA VAL A 41 4.09 0.84 4.44
C VAL A 41 5.24 1.25 5.37
N LYS A 42 5.78 2.47 5.22
CA LYS A 42 6.81 3.00 6.12
C LYS A 42 6.36 3.05 7.58
N ALA A 43 5.13 3.46 7.84
CA ALA A 43 4.56 3.48 9.19
C ALA A 43 4.42 2.06 9.76
N ALA A 44 3.97 1.10 8.96
CA ALA A 44 3.88 -0.30 9.37
C ALA A 44 5.26 -0.91 9.69
N ILE A 45 6.29 -0.59 8.89
CA ILE A 45 7.67 -1.00 9.16
C ILE A 45 8.15 -0.44 10.50
N GLN A 46 7.97 0.85 10.74
CA GLN A 46 8.37 1.49 12.00
C GLN A 46 7.68 0.86 13.22
N SER A 47 6.37 0.62 13.13
CA SER A 47 5.60 -0.06 14.18
C SER A 47 6.17 -1.44 14.49
N LYS A 48 6.43 -2.27 13.46
CA LYS A 48 7.03 -3.60 13.63
C LYS A 48 8.43 -3.56 14.22
N GLN A 49 9.26 -2.59 13.81
CA GLN A 49 10.61 -2.43 14.34
C GLN A 49 10.58 -2.01 15.81
N ALA A 50 9.66 -1.12 16.20
CA ALA A 50 9.49 -0.73 17.59
C ALA A 50 9.09 -1.92 18.46
N SER A 51 8.16 -2.77 18.00
CA SER A 51 7.80 -4.01 18.69
C SER A 51 8.99 -4.97 18.83
N LYS A 52 9.79 -5.15 17.78
CA LYS A 52 10.99 -6.00 17.82
C LYS A 52 12.01 -5.47 18.84
N ASN A 53 12.31 -4.17 18.81
CA ASN A 53 13.27 -3.56 19.72
C ASN A 53 12.83 -3.68 21.19
N ALA A 54 11.53 -3.51 21.47
CA ALA A 54 10.98 -3.68 22.82
C ALA A 54 11.12 -5.13 23.31
N ALA A 55 10.86 -6.11 22.43
CA ALA A 55 11.08 -7.52 22.75
C ALA A 55 12.57 -7.82 23.01
N ASP A 56 13.46 -7.38 22.11
CA ASP A 56 14.90 -7.60 22.24
C ASP A 56 15.47 -6.99 23.54
N ALA A 57 14.95 -5.86 24.00
CA ALA A 57 15.33 -5.23 25.27
C ALA A 57 14.84 -6.05 26.48
N PHE A 58 13.63 -6.60 26.42
CA PHE A 58 13.07 -7.43 27.50
C PHE A 58 13.81 -8.77 27.67
N PHE A 59 14.30 -9.37 26.58
CA PHE A 59 15.01 -10.65 26.64
C PHE A 59 16.51 -10.52 26.97
N ARG A 60 17.07 -9.30 27.02
CA ARG A 60 18.49 -9.05 27.33
C ARG A 60 18.73 -8.51 28.76
N SER A 61 17.67 -8.39 29.57
CA SER A 61 17.75 -8.10 31.01
C SER A 61 17.86 -9.36 31.85
#